data_AF-A0A7S1EKM0-F1
#
_entry.id   AF-A0A7S1EKM0-F1
#
_cell.length_a   1.000
_cell.length_b   1.000
_cell.length_c   1.000
_cell.angle_alpha   90.00
_cell.angle_beta   90.00
_cell.angle_gamma   90.00
#
_symmetry.space_group_name_H-M   'P 1'
#
loop_
_entity.id
_entity.type
_entity.pdbx_description
1 polymer ?
#
loop_
_entity_poly.entity_id
_entity_poly.type
_entity_poly.pdbx_seq_one_letter_code
_entity_poly.pdbx_strand_id
1 'polypeptide(L)'
;DTLVSSLLGQTSRNLRRVFEYAEQRPCVLFLDEFDALAGARGNERDVGELQRVVIALLQNMDALPDSTILLAATNHDQLLDLAVWRRFSFRLPMPLPDELVRET
;
A
#
# COMPACT_ATOMS: atom_id res chain seq x y z
N ASP A 1 -0.19 -15.33 18.90
CA ASP A 1 -0.76 -13.99 19.10
C ASP A 1 0.28 -12.88 19.30
N THR A 2 1.30 -13.03 20.16
CA THR A 2 2.32 -11.97 20.38
C THR A 2 3.31 -11.77 19.23
N LEU A 3 3.67 -12.82 18.48
CA LEU A 3 4.62 -12.71 17.35
C LEU A 3 4.03 -12.00 16.13
N VAL A 4 2.76 -12.27 15.80
CA VAL A 4 2.07 -11.62 14.68
C VAL A 4 1.85 -10.13 15.00
N SER A 5 1.41 -9.82 16.22
CA SER A 5 1.28 -8.44 16.70
C SER A 5 2.62 -7.69 16.72
N SER A 6 3.71 -8.34 17.12
CA SER A 6 5.03 -7.69 17.15
C SER A 6 5.59 -7.42 15.75
N LEU A 7 5.40 -8.35 14.81
CA LEU A 7 5.78 -8.18 13.40
C LEU A 7 4.97 -7.07 12.73
N LEU A 8 3.65 -7.06 12.88
CA LEU A 8 2.78 -6.00 12.34
C LEU A 8 3.08 -4.63 12.96
N GLY A 9 3.38 -4.59 14.26
CA GLY A 9 3.82 -3.36 14.93
C GLY A 9 5.17 -2.85 14.44
N GLN A 10 6.11 -3.75 14.09
CA GLN A 10 7.36 -3.36 13.43
C GLN A 10 7.11 -2.84 12.01
N THR A 11 6.25 -3.50 11.24
CA THR A 11 5.83 -3.05 9.90
C THR A 11 5.24 -1.65 9.93
N SER A 12 4.28 -1.39 10.81
CA SER A 12 3.67 -0.05 10.97
C SER A 12 4.69 1.04 11.32
N ARG A 13 5.66 0.73 12.19
CA ARG A 13 6.74 1.68 12.54
C ARG A 13 7.67 1.94 11.36
N ASN A 14 8.05 0.90 10.63
CA ASN A 14 8.91 1.04 9.46
C ASN A 14 8.21 1.83 8.36
N LEU A 15 6.93 1.52 8.10
CA LEU A 15 6.10 2.23 7.14
C LEU A 15 6.05 3.73 7.47
N ARG A 16 5.75 4.08 8.72
CA ARG A 16 5.72 5.47 9.16
C ARG A 16 7.04 6.21 8.91
N ARG A 17 8.20 5.58 9.17
CA ARG A 17 9.51 6.19 8.88
C ARG A 17 9.73 6.45 7.38
N VAL A 18 9.24 5.56 6.51
CA VAL A 18 9.34 5.74 5.05
C VAL A 18 8.49 6.94 4.61
N PHE A 19 7.27 7.06 5.11
CA PHE A 19 6.40 8.21 4.81
C PHE A 19 6.93 9.51 5.41
N GLU A 20 7.41 9.53 6.66
CA GLU A 20 8.05 10.70 7.27
C GLU A 20 9.29 11.15 6.49
N TYR A 21 10.02 10.22 5.87
CA TYR A 21 11.12 10.56 4.97
C TYR A 21 10.63 11.16 3.64
N ALA A 22 9.59 10.56 3.04
CA ALA A 22 8.98 11.03 1.79
C ALA A 22 8.24 12.37 1.94
N GLU A 23 7.82 12.72 3.15
CA GLU A 23 7.20 14.02 3.47
C GLU A 23 8.22 15.17 3.43
N GLN A 24 9.48 14.90 3.76
CA GLN A 24 10.51 15.94 3.90
C GLN A 24 11.02 16.51 2.58
N ARG A 25 10.84 15.80 1.47
CA ARG A 25 11.42 16.15 0.16
C ARG A 25 10.53 15.70 -0.99
N PRO A 26 10.45 16.48 -2.09
CA PRO A 26 9.78 16.02 -3.30
C PRO A 26 10.41 14.71 -3.80
N CYS A 27 9.62 13.64 -3.88
CA CYS A 27 10.09 12.36 -4.38
C CYS A 27 8.99 11.55 -5.06
N VAL A 28 9.39 10.43 -5.65
CA VAL A 28 8.46 9.39 -6.08
C VAL A 28 8.58 8.26 -5.07
N LEU A 29 7.51 7.99 -4.31
CA LEU A 29 7.43 6.87 -3.40
C LEU A 29 6.77 5.70 -4.14
N PHE A 30 7.53 4.63 -4.38
CA PHE A 30 7.02 3.42 -5.02
C PHE A 30 6.84 2.29 -4.00
N LEU A 31 5.64 1.74 -3.93
CA LEU A 31 5.29 0.61 -3.07
C LEU A 31 4.92 -0.60 -3.94
N ASP A 32 5.76 -1.62 -3.92
CA ASP A 32 5.45 -2.90 -4.55
C ASP A 32 4.69 -3.82 -3.58
N GLU A 33 4.04 -4.86 -4.12
CA GLU A 33 3.22 -5.81 -3.36
C GLU A 33 2.23 -5.11 -2.40
N PHE A 34 1.57 -4.06 -2.89
CA PHE A 34 0.76 -3.17 -2.06
C PHE A 34 -0.39 -3.91 -1.33
N ASP A 35 -0.87 -5.03 -1.86
CA ASP A 35 -1.84 -5.92 -1.24
C ASP A 35 -1.37 -6.55 0.08
N ALA A 36 -0.06 -6.67 0.30
CA ALA A 36 0.50 -7.12 1.58
C ALA A 36 0.28 -6.11 2.71
N LEU A 37 0.15 -4.82 2.38
CA LEU A 37 -0.03 -3.72 3.33
C LEU A 37 -1.50 -3.27 3.42
N ALA A 38 -2.24 -3.39 2.32
CA ALA A 38 -3.57 -2.85 2.13
C ALA A 38 -4.68 -3.91 1.99
N GLY A 39 -4.36 -5.17 2.30
CA GLY A 39 -5.25 -6.32 2.18
C GLY A 39 -6.54 -6.21 3.01
N ALA A 40 -7.66 -6.45 2.35
CA ALA A 40 -9.01 -6.51 2.87
C ALA A 40 -9.29 -7.92 3.40
N ARG A 41 -9.41 -8.00 4.73
CA ARG A 41 -10.18 -8.98 5.52
C ARG A 41 -10.22 -10.42 4.98
N GLY A 42 -9.49 -11.33 5.64
CA GLY A 42 -9.54 -12.77 5.33
C GLY A 42 -9.76 -13.74 6.50
N ASN A 43 -9.58 -13.34 7.76
CA ASN A 43 -9.75 -14.28 8.88
C ASN A 43 -10.23 -13.58 10.17
N GLU A 44 -11.25 -14.16 10.81
CA GLU A 44 -11.97 -13.62 11.99
C GLU A 44 -11.10 -13.42 13.25
N ARG A 45 -9.84 -13.88 13.25
CA ARG A 45 -8.93 -13.80 14.42
C ARG A 45 -7.89 -12.67 14.35
N ASP A 46 -7.57 -12.15 13.16
CA ASP A 46 -6.53 -11.12 12.95
C ASP A 46 -7.10 -9.72 12.57
N VAL A 47 -8.43 -9.59 12.58
CA VAL A 47 -9.17 -8.44 12.02
C VAL A 47 -8.74 -7.09 12.61
N GLY A 48 -8.38 -7.02 13.90
CA GLY A 48 -8.12 -5.75 14.57
C GLY A 48 -6.72 -5.14 14.39
N GLU A 49 -5.69 -5.97 14.18
CA GLU A 49 -4.31 -5.49 14.02
C GLU A 49 -4.04 -5.08 12.57
N LEU A 50 -4.43 -5.92 11.60
CA LEU A 50 -4.30 -5.60 10.17
C LEU A 50 -5.10 -4.36 9.80
N GLN A 51 -6.33 -4.21 10.32
CA GLN A 51 -7.12 -3.00 10.09
C GLN A 51 -6.42 -1.73 10.60
N ARG A 52 -5.70 -1.82 11.74
CA ARG A 52 -4.90 -0.69 12.24
C ARG A 52 -3.74 -0.34 11.32
N VAL A 53 -3.10 -1.34 10.71
CA VAL A 53 -2.04 -1.11 9.71
C VAL A 53 -2.61 -0.38 8.49
N VAL A 54 -3.74 -0.83 7.94
CA VAL A 54 -4.39 -0.20 6.79
C VAL A 54 -4.81 1.24 7.11
N ILE A 55 -5.41 1.49 8.27
CA ILE A 55 -5.78 2.84 8.71
C ILE A 55 -4.54 3.74 8.79
N ALA A 56 -3.45 3.25 9.39
CA ALA A 56 -2.21 4.00 9.49
C ALA A 56 -1.60 4.27 8.11
N LEU A 57 -1.62 3.31 7.20
CA LEU A 57 -1.17 3.48 5.81
C LEU A 57 -1.96 4.61 5.13
N LEU A 58 -3.30 4.59 5.20
CA LEU A 58 -4.16 5.62 4.62
C LEU A 58 -3.88 7.01 5.22
N GLN A 59 -3.70 7.10 6.54
CA GLN A 59 -3.34 8.36 7.21
C GLN A 59 -1.98 8.91 6.72
N ASN A 60 -0.99 8.03 6.51
CA ASN A 60 0.31 8.44 6.00
C ASN A 60 0.23 8.87 4.52
N MET A 61 -0.60 8.21 3.71
CA MET A 61 -0.86 8.63 2.33
C MET A 61 -1.51 10.01 2.28
N ASP A 62 -2.50 10.26 3.15
CA ASP A 62 -3.21 11.54 3.24
C ASP A 62 -2.30 12.68 3.77
N ALA A 63 -1.16 12.36 4.39
CA ALA A 63 -0.18 13.33 4.91
C ALA A 63 0.95 13.67 3.92
N LEU A 64 1.07 12.95 2.80
CA LEU A 64 2.09 13.25 1.80
C LEU A 64 1.85 14.64 1.16
N PRO A 65 2.92 15.42 0.93
CA PRO A 65 2.78 16.71 0.27
C PRO A 65 2.47 16.53 -1.22
N ASP A 66 1.81 17.52 -1.83
CA ASP A 66 1.47 17.53 -3.27
C ASP A 66 2.71 17.41 -4.19
N SER A 67 3.90 17.72 -3.65
CA SER A 67 5.17 17.59 -4.35
C SER A 67 5.71 16.14 -4.41
N THR A 68 5.05 15.19 -3.75
CA THR A 68 5.41 13.78 -3.73
C THR A 68 4.40 12.95 -4.52
N ILE A 69 4.90 12.11 -5.43
CA ILE A 69 4.08 11.20 -6.23
C ILE A 69 4.12 9.83 -5.56
N LEU A 70 2.96 9.30 -5.19
CA LEU A 70 2.81 7.94 -4.70
C LEU A 70 2.44 6.99 -5.84
N LEU A 71 3.25 5.97 -6.05
CA LEU A 71 3.01 4.86 -6.97
C LEU A 71 2.87 3.57 -6.17
N ALA A 72 1.92 2.72 -6.55
CA ALA A 72 1.73 1.42 -5.94
C ALA A 72 1.49 0.36 -7.02
N ALA A 73 2.07 -0.83 -6.82
CA ALA A 73 1.86 -1.99 -7.67
C ALA A 73 1.24 -3.13 -6.83
N THR A 74 0.33 -3.89 -7.45
CA THR A 74 -0.30 -5.05 -6.83
C THR A 74 -0.66 -6.08 -7.88
N ASN A 75 -0.58 -7.35 -7.51
CA ASN A 75 -1.06 -8.47 -8.33
C ASN A 75 -2.50 -8.89 -7.98
N HIS A 76 -3.02 -8.42 -6.84
CA HIS A 76 -4.32 -8.83 -6.30
C HIS A 76 -5.13 -7.61 -5.89
N ASP A 77 -5.50 -6.77 -6.85
CA ASP A 77 -6.22 -5.53 -6.60
C ASP A 77 -7.61 -5.76 -5.98
N GLN A 78 -8.23 -6.91 -6.24
CA GLN A 78 -9.47 -7.37 -5.60
C GLN A 78 -9.34 -7.55 -4.08
N LEU A 79 -8.12 -7.73 -3.56
CA LEU A 79 -7.85 -7.85 -2.14
C LEU A 79 -7.68 -6.48 -1.48
N LEU A 80 -7.72 -5.35 -2.18
CA LEU A 80 -7.51 -4.05 -1.56
C LEU A 80 -8.78 -3.50 -0.88
N ASP A 81 -8.61 -2.85 0.28
CA ASP A 81 -9.71 -2.15 0.96
C ASP A 81 -10.27 -1.03 0.06
N LEU A 82 -11.61 -0.86 0.05
CA LEU A 82 -12.29 0.16 -0.74
C LEU A 82 -11.82 1.59 -0.45
N ALA A 83 -11.32 1.87 0.76
CA ALA A 83 -10.80 3.17 1.14
C ALA A 83 -9.49 3.53 0.42
N VAL A 84 -8.65 2.53 0.11
CA VAL A 84 -7.41 2.67 -0.66
C VAL A 84 -7.72 3.22 -2.04
N TRP A 85 -8.69 2.63 -2.70
CA TRP A 85 -9.11 3.00 -4.05
C TRP A 85 -9.50 4.48 -4.18
N ARG A 86 -9.95 5.11 -3.08
CA ARG A 86 -10.32 6.53 -3.06
C ARG A 86 -9.11 7.47 -3.00
N ARG A 87 -7.92 6.98 -2.64
CA ARG A 87 -6.68 7.79 -2.53
C ARG A 87 -5.87 7.82 -3.81
N PHE A 88 -6.07 6.83 -4.69
CA PHE A 88 -5.43 6.79 -5.99
C PHE A 88 -6.31 7.47 -7.04
N SER A 89 -5.86 8.63 -7.52
CA SER A 89 -6.52 9.38 -8.59
C SER A 89 -6.42 8.67 -9.95
N PHE A 90 -5.32 7.94 -10.17
CA PHE A 90 -5.06 7.20 -11.39
C PHE A 90 -4.95 5.71 -11.10
N ARG A 91 -5.47 4.90 -12.02
CA ARG A 91 -5.42 3.44 -11.98
C ARG A 91 -5.02 2.96 -13.36
N LEU A 92 -3.94 2.22 -13.44
CA LEU A 92 -3.41 1.68 -14.68
C LEU A 92 -3.54 0.15 -14.64
N PRO A 93 -4.54 -0.43 -15.33
CA PRO A 93 -4.58 -1.87 -15.54
C PRO A 93 -3.34 -2.30 -16.33
N MET A 94 -2.69 -3.39 -15.90
CA MET A 94 -1.53 -3.96 -16.57
C MET A 94 -1.92 -5.32 -17.16
N PRO A 95 -2.51 -5.36 -18.37
CA PRO A 95 -2.86 -6.62 -19.02
C PRO A 95 -1.61 -7.37 -19.45
N LEU A 96 -1.76 -8.66 -19.78
CA LEU A 96 -0.69 -9.41 -20.42
C LEU A 96 -0.27 -8.71 -21.72
N PRO A 97 1.04 -8.71 -22.05
CA PRO A 97 1.52 -8.09 -23.29
C PRO A 97 0.89 -8.78 -24.50
N ASP A 98 0.61 -8.01 -25.55
CA ASP A 98 0.17 -8.54 -26.83
C ASP A 98 1.34 -9.19 -27.60
N GLU A 99 1.06 -9.81 -28.75
CA GLU A 99 2.10 -10.47 -29.55
C GLU A 99 3.19 -9.50 -30.00
N LEU A 100 2.81 -8.28 -30.41
CA LEU A 100 3.74 -7.26 -30.90
C LEU A 100 4.74 -6.84 -29.82
N VAL A 101 4.28 -6.61 -28.58
CA VAL A 101 5.14 -6.26 -27.45
C VAL A 101 6.03 -7.42 -27.01
N ARG A 102 5.61 -8.68 -27.21
CA ARG A 102 6.42 -9.87 -26.85
C ARG A 102 7.56 -10.15 -27.83
N GLU A 103 7.42 -9.73 -29.08
CA GLU A 103 8.40 -9.97 -30.14
C GLU A 103 9.51 -8.89 -30.21
N THR A 104 9.39 -7.83 -29.42
CA THR A 104 10.36 -6.72 -29.35
C THR A 104 11.24 -6.81 -28.11
#